data_AF-Q5BSA4-F1
#
_entry.id   AF-Q5BSA4-F1
#
_cell.length_a   1.000
_cell.length_b   1.000
_cell.length_c   1.000
_cell.angle_alpha   90.00
_cell.angle_beta   90.00
_cell.angle_gamma   90.00
#
_symmetry.space_group_name_H-M   'P 1'
#
loop_
_entity.id
_entity.type
_entity.pdbx_description
1 polymer ?
#
loop_
_entity_poly.entity_id
_entity_poly.type
_entity_poly.pdbx_seq_one_letter_code
_entity_poly.pdbx_strand_id
1 'polypeptide(L)'
;MEHVVARVGAGTIPLSVLIEFISQKVYTDLMRLIDLLPSKTDLEKKIEIATFFSRTQHLFVRLEALVKWSNSASKVDKKFLTS
;
A
#
# COMPACT_ATOMS: atom_id res chain seq x y z
N MET A 1 9.86 26.89 -15.50
CA MET A 1 9.97 25.80 -14.51
C MET A 1 9.39 24.57 -15.14
N GLU A 2 10.28 23.64 -15.48
CA GLU A 2 10.02 22.53 -16.40
C GLU A 2 9.15 21.47 -15.73
N HIS A 3 8.02 21.18 -16.37
CA HIS A 3 7.17 20.04 -16.02
C HIS A 3 7.92 18.76 -16.39
N VAL A 4 8.61 18.16 -15.42
CA VAL A 4 9.09 16.78 -15.52
C VAL A 4 7.87 15.87 -15.35
N VAL A 5 7.07 15.76 -16.40
CA VAL A 5 6.14 14.64 -16.60
C VAL A 5 7.00 13.42 -16.83
N ALA A 6 7.24 12.68 -15.76
CA ALA A 6 7.72 11.31 -15.86
C ALA A 6 6.74 10.55 -16.77
N ARG A 7 7.22 10.13 -17.94
CA ARG A 7 6.48 9.21 -18.81
C ARG A 7 6.43 7.87 -18.10
N VAL A 8 5.47 7.73 -17.18
CA VAL A 8 5.04 6.45 -16.64
C VAL A 8 4.63 5.62 -17.85
N GLY A 9 5.41 4.57 -18.16
CA GLY A 9 5.09 3.65 -19.24
C GLY A 9 3.65 3.17 -19.05
N ALA A 10 2.81 3.33 -20.07
CA ALA A 10 1.38 3.02 -20.03
C ALA A 10 1.16 1.57 -19.54
N GLY A 11 0.91 1.40 -18.23
CA GLY A 11 0.76 0.09 -17.59
C GLY A 11 1.66 -0.18 -16.38
N THR A 12 2.62 0.68 -16.06
CA THR A 12 3.46 0.55 -14.85
C THR A 12 3.03 1.57 -13.79
N ILE A 13 2.87 1.15 -12.53
CA ILE A 13 2.57 2.06 -11.42
C ILE A 13 3.85 2.19 -10.58
N PRO A 14 4.35 3.42 -10.33
CA PRO A 14 5.49 3.61 -9.46
C PRO A 14 5.21 3.05 -8.05
N LEU A 15 6.15 2.29 -7.51
CA LEU A 15 6.01 1.72 -6.16
C LEU A 15 5.80 2.80 -5.10
N SER A 16 6.41 3.98 -5.28
CA SER A 16 6.21 5.16 -4.42
C SER A 16 4.75 5.60 -4.35
N VAL A 17 4.05 5.64 -5.49
CA VAL A 17 2.61 5.98 -5.57
C VAL A 17 1.78 4.93 -4.85
N LEU A 18 2.13 3.64 -5.00
CA LEU A 18 1.42 2.56 -4.30
C LEU A 18 1.61 2.64 -2.77
N ILE A 19 2.82 2.96 -2.31
CA ILE A 19 3.12 3.14 -0.89
C ILE A 19 2.31 4.31 -0.33
N GLU A 20 2.34 5.47 -0.99
CA GLU A 20 1.58 6.65 -0.58
C GLU A 20 0.07 6.36 -0.51
N PHE A 21 -0.46 5.68 -1.53
CA PHE A 21 -1.86 5.27 -1.56
C PHE A 21 -2.22 4.33 -0.40
N ILE A 22 -1.40 3.33 -0.11
CA ILE A 22 -1.64 2.40 1.01
C ILE A 22 -1.60 3.15 2.34
N SER A 23 -0.64 4.06 2.53
CA SER A 23 -0.56 4.90 3.74
C SER A 23 -1.80 5.77 3.92
N GLN A 24 -2.25 6.45 2.87
CA GLN A 24 -3.47 7.27 2.89
C GLN A 24 -4.71 6.42 3.18
N LYS A 25 -4.80 5.22 2.56
CA LYS A 25 -5.91 4.30 2.77
C LYS A 25 -5.98 3.83 4.22
N VAL A 26 -4.87 3.40 4.81
CA VAL A 26 -4.81 2.96 6.22
C VAL A 26 -5.20 4.10 7.16
N TYR A 27 -4.71 5.31 6.91
CA TYR A 27 -5.08 6.49 7.69
C TYR A 27 -6.58 6.82 7.60
N THR A 28 -7.15 6.75 6.39
CA THR A 28 -8.58 6.98 6.17
C THR A 28 -9.44 5.93 6.87
N ASP A 29 -9.09 4.65 6.76
CA ASP A 29 -9.79 3.55 7.45
C ASP A 29 -9.69 3.72 8.97
N LEU A 30 -8.54 4.15 9.50
CA LEU A 30 -8.35 4.45 10.92
C LEU A 30 -9.24 5.61 11.38
N MET A 31 -9.28 6.71 10.61
CA MET A 31 -10.10 7.87 10.93
C MET A 31 -11.59 7.51 10.91
N ARG A 32 -12.02 6.69 9.95
CA ARG A 32 -13.38 6.14 9.88
C ARG A 32 -13.69 5.24 11.06
N LEU A 33 -12.74 4.40 11.50
CA LEU A 33 -12.89 3.57 12.69
C LEU A 33 -13.11 4.45 13.93
N ILE A 34 -12.30 5.50 14.10
CA ILE A 34 -12.42 6.45 15.22
C ILE A 34 -13.79 7.13 15.24
N ASP A 35 -14.32 7.53 14.09
CA ASP A 35 -15.64 8.17 13.98
C ASP A 35 -16.80 7.21 14.30
N LEU A 36 -16.67 5.93 13.95
CA LEU A 36 -17.68 4.90 14.20
C LEU A 36 -17.58 4.26 15.60
N LEU A 37 -16.43 4.30 16.25
CA LEU A 37 -16.22 3.74 17.58
C LEU A 37 -17.16 4.29 18.67
N PRO A 38 -17.51 5.59 18.77
CA PRO A 38 -18.38 6.09 19.83
C PRO A 38 -19.84 5.58 19.73
N SER A 39 -20.31 5.20 18.55
CA SER A 39 -21.71 4.79 18.32
C SER A 39 -21.96 3.28 18.43
N LYS A 40 -20.91 2.46 18.60
CA LYS A 40 -21.00 0.98 18.64
C LYS A 40 -20.89 0.39 20.05
N THR A 41 -21.35 -0.85 20.22
CA THR A 41 -21.19 -1.62 21.47
C THR A 41 -19.74 -2.11 21.64
N ASP A 42 -19.26 -2.35 22.87
CA ASP A 42 -17.87 -2.77 23.14
C ASP A 42 -17.42 -3.97 22.29
N LEU A 43 -18.31 -4.95 22.12
CA LEU A 43 -18.04 -6.17 21.37
C LEU A 43 -17.86 -5.88 19.87
N GLU A 44 -18.68 -5.00 19.30
CA GLU A 44 -18.52 -4.54 17.93
C GLU A 44 -17.25 -3.72 17.73
N LYS A 45 -16.89 -2.87 18.70
CA LYS A 45 -15.62 -2.12 18.66
C LYS A 45 -14.43 -3.07 18.57
N LYS A 46 -14.41 -4.12 19.39
CA LYS A 46 -13.34 -5.13 19.40
C LYS A 46 -13.24 -5.88 18.08
N ILE A 47 -14.38 -6.25 17.48
CA ILE A 47 -14.41 -6.92 16.16
C ILE A 47 -13.88 -5.99 15.06
N GLU A 48 -14.32 -4.74 15.05
CA GLU A 48 -13.91 -3.76 14.03
C GLU A 48 -12.42 -3.44 14.13
N ILE A 49 -11.88 -3.27 15.34
CA ILE A 49 -10.45 -3.06 15.58
C ILE A 49 -9.64 -4.28 15.10
N ALA A 50 -10.05 -5.49 15.47
CA ALA A 50 -9.37 -6.71 15.05
C ALA A 50 -9.41 -6.89 13.52
N THR A 51 -10.53 -6.57 12.90
CA THR A 51 -10.71 -6.63 11.44
C THR A 51 -9.85 -5.59 10.72
N PHE A 52 -9.81 -4.35 11.22
CA PHE A 52 -8.94 -3.30 10.71
C PHE A 52 -7.46 -3.72 10.79
N PHE A 53 -7.04 -4.28 11.92
CA PHE A 53 -5.67 -4.75 12.11
C PHE A 53 -5.31 -5.87 11.12
N SER A 54 -6.18 -6.88 10.98
CA SER A 54 -5.99 -7.98 10.03
C SER A 54 -5.88 -7.49 8.58
N ARG A 55 -6.76 -6.58 8.16
CA ARG A 55 -6.73 -5.96 6.81
C ARG A 55 -5.44 -5.18 6.59
N THR A 56 -5.02 -4.40 7.59
CA THR A 56 -3.80 -3.59 7.54
C THR A 56 -2.57 -4.47 7.41
N GLN A 57 -2.45 -5.51 8.24
CA GLN A 57 -1.35 -6.47 8.16
C GLN A 57 -1.26 -7.14 6.79
N HIS A 58 -2.39 -7.57 6.23
CA HIS A 58 -2.40 -8.22 4.91
C HIS A 58 -1.94 -7.28 3.80
N LEU A 59 -2.31 -5.99 3.86
CA LEU A 59 -1.82 -4.98 2.92
C LEU A 59 -0.31 -4.78 3.03
N PHE A 60 0.24 -4.69 4.25
CA PHE A 60 1.69 -4.55 4.46
C PHE A 60 2.47 -5.78 3.97
N VAL A 61 1.97 -6.99 4.20
CA VAL A 61 2.61 -8.22 3.69
C VAL A 61 2.65 -8.23 2.16
N ARG A 62 1.57 -7.82 1.50
CA ARG A 62 1.53 -7.70 0.04
C ARG A 62 2.48 -6.63 -0.47
N LEU A 63 2.57 -5.49 0.22
CA LEU A 63 3.49 -4.42 -0.11
C LEU A 63 4.95 -4.86 0.04
N GLU A 64 5.30 -5.50 1.16
CA GLU A 64 6.62 -6.12 1.40
C GLU A 64 7.00 -7.09 0.28
N ALA A 65 6.07 -7.95 -0.16
CA ALA A 65 6.29 -8.87 -1.26
C ALA A 65 6.55 -8.13 -2.59
N LEU A 66 5.78 -7.08 -2.88
CA LEU A 66 5.97 -6.24 -4.07
C LEU A 66 7.31 -5.51 -4.05
N VAL A 67 7.75 -4.99 -2.90
CA VAL A 67 9.05 -4.34 -2.72
C VAL A 67 10.18 -5.34 -2.97
N LYS A 68 10.10 -6.53 -2.37
CA LYS A 68 11.08 -7.62 -2.57
C LYS A 68 11.12 -8.09 -4.02
N TRP A 69 9.96 -8.17 -4.68
CA TRP A 69 9.86 -8.53 -6.09
C TRP A 69 10.43 -7.45 -6.99
N SER A 70 10.13 -6.18 -6.77
CA SER A 70 10.69 -5.05 -7.52
C SER A 70 12.23 -4.98 -7.42
N ASN A 71 12.78 -5.25 -6.23
CA ASN A 71 14.23 -5.34 -6.02
C ASN A 71 14.87 -6.57 -6.68
N SER A 72 14.09 -7.62 -6.94
CA SER A 72 14.54 -8.80 -7.68
C SER A 72 14.40 -8.60 -9.20
N ALA A 73 13.33 -7.97 -9.66
CA ALA A 73 13.08 -7.64 -11.07
C ALA A 73 14.14 -6.68 -11.64
N SER A 74 14.58 -5.70 -10.84
CA SER A 74 15.70 -4.81 -11.21
C SER A 74 17.03 -5.54 -11.41
N LYS A 75 17.22 -6.74 -10.84
CA LYS A 75 18.37 -7.61 -11.13
C LYS A 75 18.19 -8.41 -12.43
N VAL A 76 16.94 -8.73 -12.80
CA VAL A 76 16.61 -9.46 -14.03
C VAL A 76 16.80 -8.57 -15.24
N ASP A 77 16.37 -7.30 -15.18
CA ASP A 77 16.53 -6.32 -16.27
C ASP A 77 18.01 -6.13 -16.67
N LYS A 78 18.91 -6.12 -15.67
CA LYS A 78 20.36 -6.03 -15.88
C LYS A 78 20.98 -7.25 -16.59
N LYS A 79 20.39 -8.44 -16.46
CA LYS A 79 20.90 -9.64 -17.12
C LYS A 79 20.49 -9.74 -18.59
N PHE A 80 19.41 -9.08 -19.00
CA PHE A 80 18.96 -9.06 -20.40
C PHE A 80 19.76 -8.08 -21.26
N LEU A 81 20.49 -7.14 -20.67
CA LEU A 81 21.28 -6.12 -21.40
C LEU A 81 22.78 -6.42 -21.50
N THR A 82 23.24 -7.57 -20.98
CA THR A 82 24.66 -7.96 -21.00
C THR A 82 24.93 -9.31 -21.66
N SER A 83 23.98 -9.83 -22.46
CA SER A 83 24.14 -11.10 -23.18
C SER A 83 24.08 -10.90 -24.68
#